data_AF-A0A1Q9STJ5-F1
#
_entry.id   AF-A0A1Q9STJ5-F1
#
_cell.length_a   1.000
_cell.length_b   1.000
_cell.length_c   1.000
_cell.angle_alpha   90.00
_cell.angle_beta   90.00
_cell.angle_gamma   90.00
#
_symmetry.space_group_name_H-M   'P 1'
#
loop_
_entity.id
_entity.type
_entity.pdbx_description
1 polymer ?
#
loop_
_entity_poly.entity_id
_entity_poly.type
_entity_poly.pdbx_seq_one_letter_code
_entity_poly.pdbx_strand_id
1 'polypeptide(L)'
;MGGTVAELLGMEEPRRRFAAMMSGLDIRYDLGPGHPLLGRRMPDLDLRTADGPLRVFGLLHEARPVLLELAGQAPDGVDVRPWADRVRRVHAECAGPLELPALGTVPAPTAVLIRPDGHVAWVGEGTRSGLEEALTTWCGPPAGARGEAAGTVAPEPRPPCRRMVPED
;
A
#
# COMPACT_ATOMS: atom_id res chain seq x y z
N MET A 1 -38.68 -12.38 -17.94
CA MET A 1 -37.31 -12.92 -18.06
C MET A 1 -36.37 -12.10 -17.18
N GLY A 2 -36.13 -12.53 -15.94
CA GLY A 2 -35.21 -11.84 -15.01
C GLY A 2 -34.45 -12.79 -14.07
N GLY A 3 -34.47 -14.11 -14.36
CA GLY A 3 -34.08 -15.15 -13.40
C GLY A 3 -32.59 -15.38 -13.25
N THR A 4 -31.79 -15.15 -14.29
CA THR A 4 -30.37 -15.58 -14.31
C THR A 4 -29.48 -14.78 -13.36
N VAL A 5 -29.68 -13.47 -13.25
CA VAL A 5 -28.88 -12.62 -12.33
C VAL A 5 -29.30 -12.85 -10.88
N ALA A 6 -30.60 -13.00 -10.62
CA ALA A 6 -31.12 -13.25 -9.28
C ALA A 6 -30.69 -14.62 -8.73
N GLU A 7 -30.67 -15.66 -9.57
CA GLU A 7 -30.17 -17.00 -9.20
C GLU A 7 -28.67 -16.99 -8.90
N LEU A 8 -27.86 -16.29 -9.70
CA LEU A 8 -26.42 -16.14 -9.45
C LEU A 8 -26.15 -15.35 -8.16
N LEU A 9 -26.92 -14.30 -7.87
CA LEU A 9 -26.82 -13.56 -6.61
C LEU A 9 -27.31 -14.39 -5.40
N GLY A 10 -28.07 -15.45 -5.61
CA GLY A 10 -28.42 -16.42 -4.57
C GLY A 10 -27.26 -17.36 -4.20
N MET A 11 -26.24 -17.48 -5.06
CA MET A 11 -25.05 -18.30 -4.83
C MET A 11 -23.95 -17.49 -4.15
N GLU A 12 -23.24 -18.09 -3.20
CA GLU A 12 -22.32 -17.34 -2.33
C GLU A 12 -21.09 -16.79 -3.06
N GLU A 13 -20.48 -17.57 -3.95
CA GLU A 13 -19.27 -17.18 -4.69
C GLU A 13 -19.55 -16.11 -5.78
N PRO A 14 -20.57 -16.26 -6.66
CA PRO A 14 -20.92 -15.20 -7.60
C PRO A 14 -21.37 -13.93 -6.87
N ARG A 15 -22.15 -14.04 -5.80
CA ARG A 15 -22.55 -12.87 -4.98
C ARG A 15 -21.35 -12.13 -4.42
N ARG A 16 -20.35 -12.84 -3.86
CA ARG A 16 -19.11 -12.21 -3.38
C ARG A 16 -18.36 -11.50 -4.49
N ARG A 17 -18.28 -12.10 -5.68
CA ARG A 17 -17.63 -11.50 -6.85
C ARG A 17 -18.35 -10.23 -7.34
N PHE A 18 -19.68 -10.28 -7.44
CA PHE A 18 -20.48 -9.11 -7.82
C PHE A 18 -20.41 -8.00 -6.76
N ALA A 19 -20.45 -8.35 -5.47
CA ALA A 19 -20.29 -7.39 -4.39
C ALA A 19 -18.91 -6.73 -4.41
N ALA A 20 -17.84 -7.50 -4.65
CA ALA A 20 -16.48 -6.95 -4.77
C ALA A 20 -16.35 -5.98 -5.95
N MET A 21 -16.92 -6.33 -7.12
CA MET A 21 -16.95 -5.48 -8.31
C MET A 21 -17.72 -4.18 -8.07
N MET A 22 -18.93 -4.26 -7.48
CA MET A 22 -19.77 -3.08 -7.24
C MET A 22 -19.18 -2.14 -6.18
N SER A 23 -18.44 -2.67 -5.21
CA SER A 23 -17.80 -1.89 -4.14
C SER A 23 -16.39 -1.42 -4.48
N GLY A 24 -15.84 -1.83 -5.64
CA GLY A 24 -14.46 -1.56 -6.03
C GLY A 24 -13.41 -2.27 -5.17
N LEU A 25 -13.80 -3.30 -4.41
CA LEU A 25 -12.88 -4.10 -3.59
C LEU A 25 -12.01 -5.05 -4.42
N ASP A 26 -12.38 -5.29 -5.68
CA ASP A 26 -11.60 -6.06 -6.64
C ASP A 26 -10.49 -5.22 -7.34
N ILE A 27 -10.49 -3.90 -7.14
CA ILE A 27 -9.47 -2.99 -7.69
C ILE A 27 -8.09 -3.40 -7.17
N ARG A 28 -7.15 -3.56 -8.12
CA ARG A 28 -5.74 -3.86 -7.86
C ARG A 28 -4.88 -2.93 -8.68
N TYR A 29 -3.99 -2.20 -8.03
CA TYR A 29 -2.87 -1.54 -8.70
C TYR A 29 -1.84 -2.58 -9.13
N ASP A 30 -1.40 -2.51 -10.40
CA ASP A 30 -0.31 -3.34 -10.87
C ASP A 30 1.03 -2.77 -10.36
N LEU A 31 1.52 -3.38 -9.29
CA LEU A 31 2.82 -3.07 -8.67
C LEU A 31 3.85 -4.16 -8.97
N GLY A 32 3.59 -5.01 -9.97
CA GLY A 32 4.45 -6.12 -10.36
C GLY A 32 4.05 -7.47 -9.73
N PRO A 33 4.88 -8.51 -9.98
CA PRO A 33 4.67 -9.84 -9.40
C PRO A 33 4.92 -9.81 -7.89
N GLY A 34 4.18 -10.64 -7.14
CA GLY A 34 4.34 -10.75 -5.70
C GLY A 34 3.09 -11.32 -5.02
N HIS A 35 2.97 -11.06 -3.72
CA HIS A 35 1.88 -11.54 -2.89
C HIS A 35 0.49 -11.11 -3.45
N PRO A 36 -0.56 -11.96 -3.40
CA PRO A 36 -1.89 -11.64 -3.95
C PRO A 36 -2.55 -10.36 -3.39
N LEU A 37 -2.15 -9.96 -2.19
CA LEU A 37 -2.58 -8.73 -1.51
C LEU A 37 -1.96 -7.45 -2.10
N LEU A 38 -0.84 -7.56 -2.80
CA LEU A 38 -0.10 -6.41 -3.33
C LEU A 38 -0.96 -5.61 -4.33
N GLY A 39 -1.06 -4.31 -4.08
CA GLY A 39 -1.85 -3.37 -4.88
C GLY A 39 -3.35 -3.40 -4.59
N ARG A 40 -3.84 -4.31 -3.73
CA ARG A 40 -5.25 -4.42 -3.35
C ARG A 40 -5.55 -3.66 -2.06
N ARG A 41 -6.83 -3.44 -1.80
CA ARG A 41 -7.30 -2.88 -0.53
C ARG A 41 -7.04 -3.87 0.62
N MET A 42 -6.50 -3.36 1.71
CA MET A 42 -6.25 -4.14 2.92
C MET A 42 -7.60 -4.56 3.55
N PRO A 43 -7.83 -5.85 3.84
CA PRO A 43 -9.02 -6.29 4.56
C PRO A 43 -9.01 -5.75 6.00
N ASP A 44 -10.21 -5.57 6.56
CA ASP A 44 -10.37 -5.09 7.93
C ASP A 44 -10.18 -6.24 8.93
N LEU A 45 -8.93 -6.48 9.30
CA LEU A 45 -8.51 -7.56 10.20
C LEU A 45 -8.57 -7.12 11.66
N ASP A 46 -8.92 -8.06 12.53
CA ASP A 46 -8.74 -7.92 13.97
C ASP A 46 -7.29 -8.26 14.33
N LEU A 47 -6.60 -7.27 14.88
CA LEU A 47 -5.20 -7.31 15.23
C LEU A 47 -5.05 -7.34 16.76
N ARG A 48 -4.10 -8.12 17.26
CA ARG A 48 -3.73 -8.12 18.68
C ARG A 48 -2.39 -7.41 18.84
N THR A 49 -2.35 -6.30 19.58
CA THR A 49 -1.10 -5.61 19.93
C THR A 49 -0.83 -5.72 21.42
N ALA A 50 0.36 -5.29 21.85
CA ALA A 50 0.70 -5.19 23.26
C ALA A 50 -0.24 -4.27 24.04
N ASP A 51 -0.79 -3.22 23.40
CA ASP A 51 -1.70 -2.25 24.01
C ASP A 51 -3.18 -2.72 23.98
N GLY A 52 -3.47 -3.84 23.32
CA GLY A 52 -4.80 -4.43 23.23
C GLY A 52 -5.24 -4.75 21.79
N PRO A 53 -6.50 -5.21 21.63
CA PRO A 53 -7.06 -5.49 20.32
C PRO A 53 -7.31 -4.19 19.54
N LEU A 54 -7.04 -4.20 18.24
CA LEU A 54 -7.44 -3.15 17.32
C LEU A 54 -7.93 -3.71 15.99
N ARG A 55 -8.48 -2.84 15.15
CA ARG A 55 -8.86 -3.18 13.76
C ARG A 55 -8.03 -2.38 12.78
N VAL A 56 -7.69 -2.96 11.63
CA VAL A 56 -6.88 -2.31 10.59
C VAL A 56 -7.50 -0.97 10.18
N PHE A 57 -8.82 -0.89 10.00
CA PHE A 57 -9.46 0.37 9.59
C PHE A 57 -9.29 1.49 10.62
N GLY A 58 -9.21 1.15 11.91
CA GLY A 58 -8.91 2.11 12.97
C GLY A 58 -7.53 2.76 12.80
N LEU A 59 -6.55 2.04 12.25
CA LEU A 59 -5.21 2.60 11.96
C LEU A 59 -5.23 3.59 10.79
N LEU A 60 -6.15 3.40 9.85
CA LEU A 60 -6.23 4.18 8.61
C LEU A 60 -7.04 5.48 8.77
N HIS A 61 -7.74 5.66 9.90
CA HIS A 61 -8.53 6.89 10.16
C HIS A 61 -7.68 8.17 10.19
N GLU A 62 -6.41 8.08 10.56
CA GLU A 62 -5.49 9.22 10.55
C GLU A 62 -5.02 9.61 9.14
N ALA A 63 -5.42 8.85 8.10
CA ALA A 63 -4.97 9.03 6.72
C ALA A 63 -3.43 9.07 6.60
N ARG A 64 -2.76 8.26 7.42
CA ARG A 64 -1.30 8.09 7.40
C ARG A 64 -0.92 6.72 6.84
N PRO A 65 0.20 6.59 6.12
CA PRO A 65 0.72 5.28 5.75
C PRO A 65 1.04 4.46 7.01
N VAL A 66 0.72 3.18 6.97
CA VAL A 66 0.90 2.25 8.09
C VAL A 66 1.81 1.10 7.65
N LEU A 67 2.89 0.89 8.38
CA LEU A 67 3.69 -0.33 8.28
C LEU A 67 3.25 -1.28 9.39
N LEU A 68 2.55 -2.35 9.02
CA LEU A 68 2.04 -3.36 9.93
C LEU A 68 2.94 -4.59 9.90
N GLU A 69 3.51 -4.96 11.05
CA GLU A 69 4.35 -6.14 11.24
C GLU A 69 3.54 -7.19 11.99
N LEU A 70 3.25 -8.32 11.32
CA LEU A 70 2.26 -9.33 11.71
C LEU A 70 2.84 -10.60 12.35
N ALA A 71 4.12 -10.88 12.10
CA ALA A 71 4.84 -12.00 12.70
C ALA A 71 5.92 -11.40 13.61
N GLY A 72 5.88 -11.69 14.91
CA GLY A 72 6.69 -11.06 15.97
C GLY A 72 8.22 -11.13 15.86
N GLN A 73 8.78 -11.58 14.73
CA GLN A 73 10.18 -11.32 14.38
C GLN A 73 10.25 -10.07 13.52
N ALA A 74 11.01 -9.07 13.95
CA ALA A 74 11.51 -8.06 13.03
C ALA A 74 12.56 -8.77 12.14
N PRO A 75 12.29 -9.04 10.83
CA PRO A 75 13.34 -9.50 9.96
C PRO A 75 14.44 -8.43 9.88
N ASP A 76 15.69 -8.88 9.87
CA ASP A 76 16.86 -8.01 9.74
C ASP A 76 16.82 -7.23 8.42
N GLY A 77 17.34 -6.01 8.46
CA GLY A 77 17.53 -5.16 7.29
C GLY A 77 16.44 -4.11 7.10
N VAL A 78 16.85 -2.90 6.71
CA VAL A 78 16.06 -1.67 6.53
C VAL A 78 15.58 -1.02 7.84
N ASP A 79 16.28 0.06 8.20
CA ASP A 79 15.88 1.00 9.23
C ASP A 79 14.76 1.92 8.73
N VAL A 80 13.59 1.81 9.35
CA VAL A 80 12.41 2.62 8.99
C VAL A 80 12.29 3.90 9.81
N ARG A 81 13.17 4.13 10.80
CA ARG A 81 13.20 5.36 11.61
C ARG A 81 13.23 6.65 10.76
N PRO A 82 13.92 6.72 9.61
CA PRO A 82 13.93 7.93 8.78
C PRO A 82 12.57 8.34 8.17
N TRP A 83 11.55 7.48 8.27
CA TRP A 83 10.17 7.74 7.84
C TRP A 83 9.17 7.80 9.00
N ALA A 84 9.62 7.71 10.26
CA ALA A 84 8.73 7.64 11.42
C ALA A 84 7.84 8.90 11.61
N ASP A 85 8.24 10.03 11.01
CA ASP A 85 7.46 11.26 10.93
C ASP A 85 6.17 11.07 10.12
N ARG A 86 6.22 10.27 9.06
CA ARG A 86 5.12 10.07 8.11
C ARG A 86 4.43 8.73 8.28
N VAL A 87 5.20 7.68 8.53
CA VAL A 87 4.74 6.29 8.54
C VAL A 87 4.52 5.83 9.97
N ARG A 88 3.30 5.38 10.26
CA ARG A 88 2.97 4.76 11.53
C ARG A 88 3.36 3.29 11.50
N ARG A 89 4.24 2.89 12.40
CA ARG A 89 4.65 1.49 12.54
C ARG A 89 3.83 0.81 13.64
N VAL A 90 3.29 -0.37 13.36
CA VAL A 90 2.46 -1.14 14.28
C VAL A 90 2.93 -2.59 14.30
N HIS A 91 3.20 -3.11 15.49
CA HIS A 91 3.49 -4.52 15.71
C HIS A 91 2.24 -5.19 16.24
N ALA A 92 1.71 -6.16 15.51
CA ALA A 92 0.51 -6.88 15.91
C ALA A 92 0.60 -8.35 15.51
N GLU A 93 -0.27 -9.16 16.09
CA GLU A 93 -0.54 -10.51 15.63
C GLU A 93 -1.89 -10.53 14.93
N CYS A 94 -1.97 -11.20 13.79
CA CYS A 94 -3.22 -11.49 13.09
C CYS A 94 -3.52 -12.98 13.20
N ALA A 95 -4.77 -13.32 13.52
CA ALA A 95 -5.19 -14.70 13.64
C ALA A 95 -5.56 -15.28 12.26
N GLY A 96 -4.73 -16.18 11.74
CA GLY A 96 -5.06 -17.01 10.58
C GLY A 96 -4.84 -16.36 9.21
N PRO A 97 -5.22 -17.08 8.13
CA PRO A 97 -5.06 -16.60 6.76
C PRO A 97 -6.00 -15.42 6.46
N LEU A 98 -5.66 -14.61 5.46
CA LEU A 98 -6.47 -13.45 5.09
C LEU A 98 -7.54 -13.87 4.08
N GLU A 99 -8.77 -13.45 4.32
CA GLU A 99 -9.86 -13.59 3.35
C GLU A 99 -9.93 -12.35 2.46
N LEU A 100 -9.74 -12.55 1.15
CA LEU A 100 -9.87 -11.48 0.16
C LEU A 100 -11.16 -11.62 -0.66
N PRO A 101 -11.97 -10.56 -0.78
CA PRO A 101 -13.08 -10.54 -1.72
C PRO A 101 -12.59 -10.91 -3.13
N ALA A 102 -13.22 -11.92 -3.74
CA ALA A 102 -12.93 -12.48 -5.07
C ALA A 102 -11.67 -13.35 -5.24
N LEU A 103 -10.74 -13.40 -4.28
CA LEU A 103 -9.59 -14.32 -4.31
C LEU A 103 -9.65 -15.45 -3.27
N GLY A 104 -10.51 -15.29 -2.25
CA GLY A 104 -10.62 -16.24 -1.14
C GLY A 104 -9.44 -16.15 -0.17
N THR A 105 -9.17 -17.26 0.50
CA THR A 105 -8.11 -17.40 1.51
C THR A 105 -6.72 -17.27 0.89
N VAL A 106 -5.92 -16.33 1.40
CA VAL A 106 -4.50 -16.13 1.03
C VAL A 106 -3.61 -16.25 2.27
N PRO A 107 -2.33 -16.66 2.10
CA PRO A 107 -1.39 -16.73 3.22
C PRO A 107 -1.24 -15.37 3.92
N ALA A 108 -0.99 -15.42 5.23
CA ALA A 108 -0.74 -14.22 6.01
C ALA A 108 0.69 -13.71 5.74
N PRO A 109 0.85 -12.46 5.27
CA PRO A 109 2.17 -11.89 5.13
C PRO A 109 2.79 -11.60 6.50
N THR A 110 4.12 -11.56 6.56
CA THR A 110 4.85 -11.22 7.79
C THR A 110 4.81 -9.72 8.07
N ALA A 111 4.71 -8.89 7.04
CA ALA A 111 4.56 -7.44 7.15
C ALA A 111 3.88 -6.87 5.91
N VAL A 112 3.22 -5.73 6.06
CA VAL A 112 2.57 -5.00 4.95
C VAL A 112 2.73 -3.50 5.10
N LEU A 113 3.00 -2.81 4.00
CA LEU A 113 2.90 -1.35 3.92
C LEU A 113 1.54 -0.99 3.33
N ILE A 114 0.72 -0.32 4.13
CA ILE A 114 -0.60 0.15 3.75
C ILE A 114 -0.51 1.66 3.51
N ARG A 115 -1.00 2.09 2.36
CA ARG A 115 -1.07 3.51 2.00
C ARG A 115 -2.19 4.22 2.76
N PRO A 116 -2.19 5.57 2.82
CA PRO A 116 -3.29 6.35 3.40
C PRO A 116 -4.68 6.00 2.87
N ASP A 117 -4.78 5.60 1.60
CA ASP A 117 -6.01 5.19 0.93
C ASP A 117 -6.41 3.73 1.21
N GLY A 118 -5.65 3.01 2.04
CA GLY A 118 -5.93 1.64 2.45
C GLY A 118 -5.46 0.56 1.47
N HIS A 119 -4.78 0.92 0.37
CA HIS A 119 -4.18 -0.04 -0.54
C HIS A 119 -2.79 -0.48 -0.07
N VAL A 120 -2.47 -1.75 -0.31
CA VAL A 120 -1.18 -2.33 0.04
C VAL A 120 -0.15 -1.99 -1.02
N ALA A 121 0.89 -1.26 -0.62
CA ALA A 121 2.00 -0.82 -1.47
C ALA A 121 3.19 -1.79 -1.45
N TRP A 122 3.33 -2.59 -0.40
CA TRP A 122 4.41 -3.56 -0.26
C TRP A 122 3.98 -4.68 0.69
N VAL A 123 4.51 -5.88 0.45
CA VAL A 123 4.27 -7.08 1.26
C VAL A 123 5.60 -7.76 1.58
N GLY A 124 5.82 -8.07 2.86
CA GLY A 124 6.96 -8.83 3.34
C GLY A 124 6.58 -10.28 3.60
N GLU A 125 7.32 -11.21 3.00
CA GLU A 125 7.20 -12.66 3.18
C GLU A 125 8.47 -13.20 3.86
N GLY A 126 8.79 -12.71 5.06
CA GLY A 126 9.99 -13.08 5.81
C GLY A 126 11.24 -12.25 5.49
N THR A 127 11.17 -11.33 4.52
CA THR A 127 12.25 -10.37 4.21
C THR A 127 11.69 -8.95 4.07
N ARG A 128 12.57 -7.95 4.22
CA ARG A 128 12.28 -6.52 3.97
C ARG A 128 12.76 -6.02 2.61
N SER A 129 13.01 -6.95 1.67
CA SER A 129 13.47 -6.58 0.33
C SER A 129 12.45 -5.66 -0.35
N GLY A 130 12.94 -4.56 -0.94
CA GLY A 130 12.08 -3.57 -1.60
C GLY A 130 11.27 -2.66 -0.65
N LEU A 131 11.39 -2.82 0.68
CA LEU A 131 10.67 -1.96 1.63
C LEU A 131 11.12 -0.50 1.54
N GLU A 132 12.43 -0.26 1.46
CA GLU A 132 12.98 1.10 1.34
C GLU A 132 12.55 1.78 0.03
N GLU A 133 12.55 1.04 -1.08
CA GLU A 133 12.08 1.53 -2.37
C GLU A 133 10.58 1.87 -2.32
N ALA A 134 9.76 0.99 -1.71
CA ALA A 134 8.34 1.26 -1.52
C ALA A 134 8.10 2.47 -0.60
N LEU A 135 8.81 2.57 0.52
CA LEU A 135 8.73 3.73 1.41
C LEU A 135 9.15 5.01 0.69
N THR A 136 10.21 4.97 -0.11
CA THR A 136 10.67 6.13 -0.89
C THR A 136 9.64 6.53 -1.95
N THR A 137 9.07 5.55 -2.66
CA THR A 137 8.07 5.77 -3.72
C THR A 137 6.78 6.35 -3.17
N TRP A 138 6.27 5.80 -2.06
CA TRP A 138 4.94 6.13 -1.54
C TRP A 138 4.94 7.15 -0.42
N CYS A 139 6.00 7.20 0.38
CA CYS A 139 6.13 8.12 1.51
C CYS A 139 7.13 9.24 1.25
N GLY A 140 7.90 9.19 0.15
CA GLY A 140 8.96 10.14 -0.19
C GLY A 140 10.32 9.76 0.43
N PRO A 141 11.41 10.49 0.14
CA PRO A 141 12.76 10.16 0.62
C PRO A 141 12.88 10.20 2.15
N PRO A 142 13.88 9.51 2.73
CA PRO A 142 14.12 9.53 4.18
C PRO A 142 14.44 10.94 4.66
N ALA A 143 14.07 11.27 5.90
CA ALA A 143 14.23 12.63 6.45
C ALA A 143 15.68 13.16 6.43
N GLY A 144 16.69 12.28 6.43
CA GLY A 144 18.11 12.64 6.28
C GLY A 144 18.55 12.94 4.83
N ALA A 145 17.98 12.28 3.82
CA ALA A 145 18.31 12.54 2.41
C ALA A 145 17.69 13.83 1.88
N ARG A 146 16.63 14.33 2.53
CA ARG A 146 16.00 15.61 2.18
C ARG A 146 16.91 16.82 2.48
N GLY A 147 17.96 16.64 3.30
CA GLY A 147 18.94 17.68 3.63
C GLY A 147 20.11 17.82 2.65
N GLU A 148 20.37 16.83 1.79
CA GLU A 148 21.47 16.86 0.81
C GLU A 148 21.02 17.28 -0.61
N ALA A 149 19.72 17.19 -0.91
CA ALA A 149 19.15 17.64 -2.19
C ALA A 149 18.79 19.14 -2.23
N ALA A 150 19.38 19.95 -1.34
CA ALA A 150 19.34 21.42 -1.40
C ALA A 150 20.72 22.00 -1.81
N GLY A 151 21.42 21.32 -2.72
CA GLY A 151 22.52 21.90 -3.48
C GLY A 151 21.96 22.62 -4.71
N THR A 152 22.02 23.94 -4.69
CA THR A 152 21.66 24.86 -5.78
C THR A 152 22.18 24.41 -7.15
N VAL A 153 21.28 23.98 -8.04
CA VAL A 153 21.47 24.19 -9.48
C VAL A 153 20.77 25.48 -9.83
N ALA A 154 21.56 26.55 -9.97
CA ALA A 154 21.09 27.77 -10.61
C ALA A 154 20.63 27.40 -12.03
N PRO A 155 19.43 27.83 -12.48
CA PRO A 155 19.03 27.63 -13.86
C PRO A 155 19.97 28.42 -14.77
N GLU A 156 20.62 27.72 -15.67
CA GLU A 156 21.45 28.29 -16.74
C GLU A 156 20.62 29.33 -17.52
N PRO A 157 21.15 30.53 -17.80
CA PRO A 157 20.40 31.56 -18.49
C PRO A 157 20.05 31.09 -19.92
N ARG A 158 18.75 31.09 -20.23
CA ARG A 158 18.24 30.79 -21.57
C ARG A 158 18.90 31.72 -22.60
N PRO A 159 19.37 31.19 -23.75
CA PRO A 159 19.84 32.05 -24.83
C PRO A 159 18.68 32.91 -25.36
N PRO A 160 18.94 34.19 -25.74
CA PRO A 160 17.88 35.08 -26.22
C PRO A 160 17.24 34.54 -27.50
N CYS A 161 15.91 34.53 -27.54
CA CYS A 161 15.13 34.17 -28.72
C CYS A 161 15.57 35.02 -29.92
N ARG A 162 16.18 34.37 -30.92
CA ARG A 162 16.53 34.99 -32.19
C ARG A 162 15.24 35.36 -32.91
N ARG A 163 14.99 36.67 -33.05
CA ARG A 163 13.86 37.22 -33.81
C ARG A 163 14.01 36.78 -35.26
N MET A 164 13.08 35.98 -35.76
CA MET A 164 13.01 35.58 -37.16
C MET A 164 12.58 36.82 -37.96
N VAL A 165 13.48 37.33 -38.79
CA VAL A 165 13.19 38.39 -39.75
C VAL A 165 12.59 37.71 -40.98
N PRO A 166 11.44 38.14 -41.52
CA PRO A 166 10.97 37.65 -42.81
C PRO A 166 11.83 38.27 -43.92
N GLU A 167 12.42 37.44 -44.77
CA GLU A 167 13.03 37.90 -46.04
C GLU A 167 11.96 37.91 -47.14
N ASP A 168 12.04 38.95 -47.96
CA ASP A 168 11.19 39.29 -49.12
C ASP A 168 11.51 38.39 -50.34
#